data_AF-A0A1T2XFP4-F1
#
_entry.id   AF-A0A1T2XFP4-F1
#
_cell.length_a   1.000
_cell.length_b   1.000
_cell.length_c   1.000
_cell.angle_alpha   90.00
_cell.angle_beta   90.00
_cell.angle_gamma   90.00
#
_symmetry.space_group_name_H-M   'P 1'
#
loop_
_entity.id
_entity.type
_entity.pdbx_description
1 polymer ?
#
loop_
_entity_poly.entity_id
_entity_poly.type
_entity_poly.pdbx_seq_one_letter_code
_entity_poly.pdbx_strand_id
1 'polypeptide(L)' 'MSEYIRELRSLVGTRPLILTGSVVIIQNDNDQILLQHRKDGNWGLSDPTESHEIRFFDMHDLPSLNPANTVYLSKYILKV' A
#
# COMPACT_ATOMS: atom_id res chain seq x y z
N MET A 1 -2.82 15.81 -7.95
CA MET A 1 -1.63 14.92 -7.96
C MET A 1 -1.47 14.21 -9.31
N SER A 2 -2.53 13.64 -9.89
CA SER A 2 -2.48 12.97 -11.20
C SER A 2 -1.97 13.85 -12.34
N GLU A 3 -2.40 15.11 -12.42
CA GLU A 3 -2.00 16.01 -13.53
C GLU A 3 -0.52 16.41 -13.46
N TYR A 4 0.01 16.66 -12.26
CA TYR A 4 1.44 16.94 -12.04
C TYR A 4 2.33 15.77 -12.47
N ILE A 5 1.95 14.54 -12.09
CA ILE A 5 2.71 13.35 -12.48
C ILE A 5 2.64 13.14 -14.00
N ARG A 6 1.49 13.44 -14.63
CA ARG A 6 1.30 13.35 -16.08
C ARG A 6 2.16 14.37 -16.83
N GLU A 7 2.23 15.60 -16.34
CA GLU A 7 3.12 16.64 -16.87
C GLU A 7 4.59 16.22 -16.72
N LEU A 8 5.01 15.73 -15.55
CA LEU A 8 6.37 15.21 -15.38
C LEU A 8 6.67 14.03 -16.33
N ARG A 9 5.69 13.16 -16.63
CA ARG A 9 5.86 12.09 -17.64
C ARG A 9 6.06 12.64 -19.05
N SER A 10 5.35 13.69 -19.44
CA SER A 10 5.53 14.28 -20.77
C SER A 10 6.93 14.85 -20.96
N LEU A 11 7.53 15.40 -19.88
CA LEU A 11 8.84 16.05 -19.93
C LEU A 11 10.03 15.08 -19.93
N VAL A 12 9.98 13.98 -19.16
CA VAL A 12 11.16 13.10 -19.00
C VAL A 12 10.96 11.67 -19.55
N GLY A 13 9.81 11.39 -20.18
CA GLY A 13 9.53 10.14 -20.89
C GLY A 13 9.51 8.90 -19.99
N THR A 14 10.23 7.85 -20.38
CA THR A 14 10.30 6.56 -19.65
C THR A 14 11.36 6.52 -18.56
N ARG A 15 12.15 7.59 -18.36
CA ARG A 15 13.16 7.65 -17.31
C ARG A 15 12.51 7.49 -15.93
N PRO A 16 13.11 6.74 -14.98
CA PRO A 16 12.53 6.53 -13.65
C PRO A 16 12.10 7.81 -12.93
N LEU A 17 11.00 7.77 -12.17
CA LEU A 17 10.56 8.87 -11.32
C LEU A 17 10.74 8.65 -9.83
N ILE A 18 11.42 9.64 -9.28
CA ILE A 18 11.38 10.19 -7.93
C ILE A 18 10.00 10.55 -7.36
N LEU A 19 9.12 9.63 -6.94
CA LEU A 19 7.85 10.03 -6.31
C LEU A 19 7.88 9.86 -4.79
N THR A 20 7.56 10.93 -4.06
CA THR A 20 7.35 10.86 -2.62
C THR A 20 5.92 10.37 -2.34
N GLY A 21 5.81 9.41 -1.44
CA GLY A 21 4.55 8.85 -0.97
C GLY A 21 4.60 8.59 0.53
N SER A 22 3.43 8.45 1.13
CA SER A 22 3.28 8.03 2.52
C SER A 22 2.23 6.94 2.59
N VAL A 23 2.42 6.02 3.53
CA VAL A 23 1.48 4.93 3.80
C VAL A 23 1.15 4.94 5.29
N VAL A 24 -0.08 4.55 5.63
CA VAL A 24 -0.52 4.43 7.02
C VAL A 24 -1.00 3.00 7.28
N ILE A 25 -0.80 2.54 8.51
CA ILE A 25 -1.37 1.29 9.02
C ILE A 25 -2.57 1.68 9.88
N ILE A 26 -3.73 1.12 9.56
CA ILE A 26 -4.96 1.32 10.34
C ILE A 26 -5.22 0.01 11.07
N GLN A 27 -5.23 0.07 12.40
CA GLN A 27 -5.55 -1.05 13.29
C GLN A 27 -6.85 -0.76 14.03
N ASN A 28 -7.70 -1.77 14.18
CA ASN A 28 -8.93 -1.68 14.97
C ASN A 28 -8.71 -2.22 16.41
N ASP A 29 -9.75 -2.13 17.23
CA ASP A 29 -9.72 -2.59 18.64
C ASP A 29 -9.56 -4.12 18.80
N ASN A 30 -9.69 -4.88 17.70
CA ASN A 30 -9.52 -6.33 17.67
C ASN A 30 -8.11 -6.75 17.20
N ASP A 31 -7.13 -5.84 17.20
CA ASP A 31 -5.77 -6.10 16.73
C ASP A 31 -5.65 -6.53 15.25
N GLN A 32 -6.65 -6.16 14.44
CA GLN A 32 -6.64 -6.43 13.01
C GLN A 32 -6.19 -5.21 12.21
N ILE A 33 -5.51 -5.44 11.09
CA ILE A 33 -5.04 -4.38 10.20
C ILE A 33 -5.92 -4.26 8.95
N LEU A 34 -6.20 -3.03 8.52
CA LEU A 34 -6.95 -2.76 7.30
C LEU A 34 -6.04 -2.94 6.07
N LEU A 35 -6.42 -3.83 5.16
CA LEU A 35 -5.79 -4.00 3.85
C LEU A 35 -6.79 -3.70 2.74
N GLN A 36 -6.27 -3.39 1.56
CA GLN A 36 -7.06 -3.18 0.36
C GLN A 36 -6.72 -4.19 -0.72
N HIS A 37 -7.75 -4.65 -1.43
CA HIS A 37 -7.61 -5.55 -2.57
C HIS A 37 -7.45 -4.74 -3.86
N ARG A 38 -6.29 -4.88 -4.46
CA ARG A 38 -5.91 -4.16 -5.67
C ARG A 38 -6.48 -4.85 -6.90
N LYS A 39 -6.57 -4.10 -8.02
CA LYS A 39 -6.99 -4.64 -9.32
C LYS A 39 -6.10 -5.77 -9.83
N ASP A 40 -4.85 -5.80 -9.37
CA ASP A 40 -3.87 -6.85 -9.69
C ASP A 40 -4.05 -8.14 -8.87
N GLY A 41 -5.07 -8.21 -8.00
CA GLY A 41 -5.41 -9.39 -7.20
C GLY A 41 -4.62 -9.54 -5.90
N ASN A 42 -3.74 -8.60 -5.57
CA ASN A 42 -2.98 -8.64 -4.32
C ASN A 42 -3.64 -7.78 -3.23
N TRP A 43 -3.47 -8.23 -1.98
CA TRP A 43 -3.76 -7.42 -0.81
C TRP A 43 -2.56 -6.58 -0.42
N GLY A 44 -2.82 -5.39 0.13
CA GLY A 44 -1.74 -4.50 0.52
C GLY A 44 -2.16 -3.29 1.32
N LEU A 45 -1.16 -2.59 1.84
CA LEU A 45 -1.35 -1.28 2.43
C LEU A 45 -1.84 -0.30 1.36
N SER A 46 -2.78 0.54 1.76
CA SER A 46 -3.54 1.40 0.88
C SER A 46 -2.71 2.51 0.23
N ASP A 47 -2.98 2.76 -1.05
CA ASP A 47 -2.79 4.05 -1.72
C ASP A 47 -4.20 4.57 -2.06
N PRO A 48 -4.59 5.81 -1.68
CA PRO A 48 -5.96 6.32 -1.79
C PRO A 48 -6.63 6.23 -3.18
N THR A 49 -5.92 5.86 -4.25
CA THR A 49 -6.43 5.97 -5.61
C THR A 49 -7.03 4.71 -6.24
N GLU A 50 -6.83 3.49 -5.74
CA GLU A 50 -7.33 2.29 -6.47
C GLU A 50 -7.64 1.06 -5.61
N SER A 51 -8.85 0.94 -5.06
CA SER A 51 -9.32 -0.35 -4.49
C SER A 51 -10.82 -0.55 -4.64
N HIS A 52 -11.20 -1.81 -4.89
CA HIS A 52 -12.61 -2.25 -5.00
C HIS A 52 -13.12 -2.96 -3.74
N GLU A 53 -12.21 -3.39 -2.86
CA GLU A 53 -12.53 -4.04 -1.59
C GLU A 53 -11.52 -3.62 -0.52
N ILE A 54 -12.02 -3.40 0.71
CA ILE A 54 -11.22 -3.13 1.90
C ILE A 54 -11.69 -4.05 3.03
N ARG A 55 -10.75 -4.63 3.79
CA ARG A 55 -11.07 -5.58 4.87
C ARG A 55 -10.01 -5.56 5.96
N PHE A 56 -10.44 -5.83 7.19
CA PHE A 56 -9.55 -6.08 8.31
C PHE A 56 -9.06 -7.54 8.32
N PHE A 57 -7.77 -7.74 8.58
CA PHE A 57 -7.13 -9.05 8.70
C PHE A 57 -6.40 -9.17 10.03
N ASP A 58 -6.42 -10.38 10.59
CA ASP A 58 -5.63 -10.70 11.79
C ASP A 58 -4.14 -10.53 11.47
N MET A 59 -3.39 -9.87 12.35
CA MET A 59 -1.97 -9.61 12.14
C MET A 59 -1.09 -10.88 12.11
N HIS A 60 -1.59 -11.99 12.64
CA HIS A 60 -0.93 -13.30 12.64
C HIS A 60 -1.41 -14.20 11.51
N ASP A 61 -2.47 -13.83 10.79
CA ASP A 61 -3.04 -14.57 9.66
C ASP A 61 -3.30 -13.62 8.47
N LEU A 62 -2.21 -13.04 7.96
CA LEU A 62 -2.27 -12.12 6.82
C LEU A 62 -2.35 -12.87 5.49
N PRO A 63 -3.08 -12.33 4.50
CA PRO A 63 -3.06 -12.85 3.15
C PRO A 63 -1.67 -12.68 2.52
N SER A 64 -1.44 -13.32 1.37
CA SER A 64 -0.22 -13.07 0.60
C SER A 64 -0.13 -11.58 0.23
N LEU A 65 1.01 -10.96 0.57
CA LEU A 65 1.29 -9.56 0.33
C LEU A 65 2.40 -9.42 -0.71
N ASN A 66 2.43 -8.27 -1.38
CA ASN A 66 3.60 -7.91 -2.17
C ASN A 66 4.84 -7.72 -1.26
N PRO A 67 6.07 -7.93 -1.78
CA PRO A 67 7.28 -7.88 -0.96
C PRO A 67 7.52 -6.55 -0.23
N ALA A 68 7.14 -5.43 -0.85
CA ALA A 68 7.30 -4.11 -0.24
C ALA A 68 6.43 -3.97 1.02
N ASN A 69 5.16 -4.37 0.93
CA ASN A 69 4.21 -4.34 2.04
C ASN A 69 4.62 -5.31 3.16
N THR A 70 5.16 -6.48 2.82
CA THR A 70 5.71 -7.43 3.80
C THR A 70 6.82 -6.79 4.64
N VAL A 71 7.72 -6.01 4.04
CA VAL A 71 8.80 -5.33 4.77
C VAL A 71 8.25 -4.27 5.72
N TYR A 72 7.27 -3.46 5.29
CA TYR A 72 6.70 -2.43 6.16
C TYR A 72 5.90 -3.02 7.31
N LEU A 73 5.07 -4.03 7.04
CA LEU A 73 4.24 -4.65 8.07
C LEU A 73 5.05 -5.48 9.06
N SER A 74 6.09 -6.19 8.61
CA SER A 74 6.96 -6.93 9.52
C SER A 74 7.63 -6.01 10.54
N LYS A 75 8.10 -4.82 10.15
CA LYS A 75 8.63 -3.83 11.10
C LYS A 75 7.59 -3.39 12.14
N TYR A 76 6.37 -3.12 11.68
CA TYR A 76 5.27 -2.75 12.58
C TYR A 76 4.91 -3.86 13.56
N ILE A 77 4.74 -5.08 13.07
CA ILE A 77 4.34 -6.25 13.87
C ILE A 77 5.43 -6.62 14.86
N LEU A 78 6.70 -6.63 14.43
CA LEU A 78 7.83 -6.97 15.30
C LEU A 78 8.17 -5.83 16.28
N LYS A 79 7.65 -4.61 16.07
CA LYS A 79 7.98 -3.40 16.82
C LYS A 79 9.49 -3.12 16.89
N VAL A 80 10.23 -3.40 15.81
CA VAL A 80 11.69 -3.22 15.69
C VAL A 80 12.03 -2.10 14.73
#